data_AF-A0A2D7S109-F1
#
_entry.id   AF-A0A2D7S109-F1
#
_cell.length_a   1.000
_cell.length_b   1.000
_cell.length_c   1.000
_cell.angle_alpha   90.00
_cell.angle_beta   90.00
_cell.angle_gamma   90.00
#
_symmetry.space_group_name_H-M   'P 1'
#
loop_
_entity.id
_entity.type
_entity.pdbx_description
1 polymer ?
#
loop_
_entity_poly.entity_id
_entity_poly.type
_entity_poly.pdbx_seq_one_letter_code
_entity_poly.pdbx_strand_id
1 'polypeptide(L)'
;MAEKQGVVDLLDLIKNYARQETTEPLKGAGRWIGFGLLGSVLLILGGIALTLALLRFLQEEGGSWMTGNLSWLPYLFTLLALAISIGLLAWRIRKKTL
;
A
#
# COMPACT_ATOMS: atom_id res chain seq x y z
N MET A 1 22.43 52.50 -5.23
CA MET A 1 21.55 51.68 -6.09
C MET A 1 22.09 50.27 -6.30
N ALA A 2 23.42 50.07 -6.39
CA ALA A 2 24.05 48.74 -6.52
C ALA A 2 23.80 47.78 -5.34
N GLU A 3 23.74 48.27 -4.10
CA GLU A 3 23.49 47.43 -2.92
C GLU A 3 22.09 46.80 -2.92
N LYS A 4 21.08 47.55 -3.37
CA LYS A 4 19.71 47.03 -3.51
C LYS A 4 19.61 45.93 -4.57
N GLN A 5 20.42 46.00 -5.63
CA GLN A 5 20.49 44.95 -6.65
C GLN A 5 21.12 43.68 -6.10
N GLY A 6 22.20 43.79 -5.31
CA GLY A 6 22.83 42.63 -4.67
C GLY A 6 21.92 41.91 -3.65
N VAL A 7 21.10 42.64 -2.90
CA VAL A 7 20.12 42.04 -1.97
C VAL A 7 19.00 41.32 -2.73
N VAL A 8 18.54 41.86 -3.86
CA VAL A 8 17.53 41.21 -4.71
C VAL A 8 18.09 39.93 -5.34
N ASP A 9 19.33 39.97 -5.84
CA ASP A 9 19.99 38.79 -6.43
C ASP A 9 20.21 37.67 -5.40
N LEU A 10 20.58 38.00 -4.16
CA LEU A 10 20.70 37.01 -3.08
C LEU A 10 19.35 36.38 -2.71
N LEU A 11 18.29 37.18 -2.65
CA LEU A 11 16.95 36.67 -2.38
C LEU A 11 16.45 35.75 -3.50
N ASP A 12 16.71 36.09 -4.75
CA ASP A 12 16.38 35.25 -5.90
C ASP A 12 17.19 33.94 -5.89
N LEU A 13 18.47 33.99 -5.49
CA LEU A 13 19.30 32.80 -5.35
C LEU A 13 18.75 31.83 -4.29
N ILE A 14 18.41 32.35 -3.10
CA ILE A 14 17.84 31.56 -1.99
C ILE A 14 16.49 30.95 -2.41
N LYS A 15 15.64 31.74 -3.07
CA LYS A 15 14.33 31.29 -3.54
C LYS A 15 14.44 30.19 -4.59
N ASN A 16 15.40 30.33 -5.52
CA ASN A 16 15.66 29.32 -6.54
C ASN A 16 16.23 28.04 -5.92
N TYR A 17 17.13 28.16 -4.94
CA TYR A 17 17.69 27.02 -4.22
C TYR A 17 16.62 26.27 -3.43
N ALA A 18 15.79 26.98 -2.66
CA ALA A 18 14.67 26.38 -1.93
C ALA A 18 13.69 25.68 -2.88
N ARG A 19 13.45 26.23 -4.07
CA ARG A 19 12.62 25.60 -5.10
C ARG A 19 13.28 24.36 -5.69
N GLN A 20 14.59 24.37 -5.90
CA GLN A 20 15.33 23.25 -6.42
C GLN A 20 15.30 22.07 -5.44
N GLU A 21 15.65 22.33 -4.19
CA GLU A 21 15.70 21.33 -3.12
C GLU A 21 14.33 20.73 -2.79
N THR A 22 13.23 21.45 -3.07
CA THR A 22 11.86 20.95 -2.82
C THR A 22 11.22 20.30 -4.05
N THR A 23 11.42 20.85 -5.24
CA THR A 23 10.69 20.39 -6.44
C THR A 23 11.39 19.27 -7.21
N GLU A 24 12.72 19.20 -7.18
CA GLU A 24 13.47 18.08 -7.78
C GLU A 24 13.13 16.72 -7.14
N PRO A 25 13.11 16.58 -5.80
CA PRO A 25 12.72 15.30 -5.19
C PRO A 25 11.24 14.94 -5.43
N LEU A 26 10.34 15.94 -5.48
CA LEU A 26 8.91 15.70 -5.75
C LEU A 26 8.64 15.18 -7.17
N LYS A 27 9.41 15.63 -8.17
CA LYS A 27 9.28 15.15 -9.56
C LYS A 27 9.59 13.65 -9.68
N GLY A 28 10.52 13.13 -8.87
CA GLY A 28 10.83 11.69 -8.82
C GLY A 28 9.80 10.87 -8.05
N ALA A 29 9.26 11.42 -6.96
CA ALA A 29 8.32 10.73 -6.07
C ALA A 29 6.99 10.36 -6.76
N GLY A 30 6.50 11.20 -7.68
CA GLY A 30 5.21 10.99 -8.34
C GLY A 30 5.09 9.63 -9.05
N ARG A 31 6.17 9.14 -9.69
CA ARG A 31 6.14 7.84 -10.38
C ARG A 31 6.06 6.67 -9.40
N TRP A 32 6.82 6.72 -8.31
CA TRP A 32 6.81 5.69 -7.28
C TRP A 32 5.48 5.64 -6.54
N ILE A 33 4.92 6.81 -6.19
CA ILE A 33 3.58 6.91 -5.58
C ILE A 33 2.51 6.37 -6.54
N GLY A 34 2.58 6.74 -7.82
CA GLY A 34 1.63 6.26 -8.83
C GLY A 34 1.65 4.74 -8.98
N PHE A 35 2.82 4.12 -9.08
CA PHE A 35 2.94 2.67 -9.11
C PHE A 35 2.56 2.01 -7.77
N GLY A 36 2.86 2.65 -6.65
CA GLY A 36 2.45 2.22 -5.32
C GLY A 36 0.93 2.13 -5.21
N LEU A 37 0.21 3.18 -5.61
CA LEU A 37 -1.24 3.24 -5.61
C LEU A 37 -1.87 2.19 -6.53
N LEU A 38 -1.40 2.09 -7.77
CA LEU A 38 -1.88 1.07 -8.71
C LEU A 38 -1.65 -0.36 -8.17
N GLY A 39 -0.46 -0.60 -7.61
CA GLY A 39 -0.14 -1.87 -6.95
C GLY A 39 -1.06 -2.16 -5.78
N SER A 40 -1.33 -1.18 -4.91
CA SER A 40 -2.25 -1.33 -3.78
C SER A 40 -3.67 -1.68 -4.24
N VAL A 41 -4.18 -1.04 -5.29
CA VAL A 41 -5.51 -1.34 -5.84
C VAL A 41 -5.57 -2.79 -6.35
N LEU A 42 -4.58 -3.22 -7.12
CA LEU A 42 -4.50 -4.59 -7.63
C LEU A 42 -4.40 -5.62 -6.49
N LEU A 43 -3.61 -5.33 -5.46
CA LEU A 43 -3.48 -6.20 -4.28
C LEU A 43 -4.79 -6.30 -3.49
N ILE A 44 -5.52 -5.20 -3.32
CA ILE A 44 -6.84 -5.21 -2.67
C ILE A 44 -7.82 -6.06 -3.46
N LEU A 45 -7.92 -5.82 -4.77
CA LEU A 45 -8.83 -6.58 -5.64
C LEU A 45 -8.49 -8.08 -5.65
N GLY A 46 -7.21 -8.42 -5.81
CA GLY A 46 -6.75 -9.80 -5.75
C GLY A 46 -6.98 -10.44 -4.39
N GLY A 47 -6.73 -9.70 -3.29
CA GLY A 47 -6.96 -10.17 -1.94
C GLY A 47 -8.44 -10.47 -1.66
N ILE A 48 -9.35 -9.59 -2.08
CA ILE A 48 -10.80 -9.82 -1.98
C ILE A 48 -11.20 -11.03 -2.82
N ALA A 49 -10.78 -11.09 -4.09
CA ALA A 49 -11.12 -12.19 -4.99
C ALA A 49 -10.64 -13.55 -4.46
N LEU A 50 -9.40 -13.64 -3.96
CA LEU A 50 -8.85 -14.86 -3.36
C LEU A 50 -9.58 -15.26 -2.07
N THR A 51 -9.95 -14.29 -1.23
CA THR A 51 -10.70 -14.56 0.01
C THR A 51 -12.08 -15.14 -0.33
N LEU A 52 -12.78 -14.54 -1.30
CA LEU A 52 -14.07 -15.04 -1.77
C LEU A 52 -13.95 -16.40 -2.45
N ALA A 53 -12.92 -16.61 -3.27
CA ALA A 53 -12.67 -17.89 -3.92
C ALA A 53 -12.43 -19.01 -2.90
N LEU A 54 -11.62 -18.75 -1.86
CA LEU A 54 -11.39 -19.71 -0.78
C LEU A 54 -12.68 -20.02 -0.01
N LEU A 55 -13.43 -18.99 0.37
CA LEU A 55 -14.70 -19.18 1.07
C LEU A 55 -15.65 -20.04 0.25
N ARG A 56 -15.76 -19.73 -1.05
CA ARG A 56 -16.65 -20.43 -1.96
C ARG A 56 -16.21 -21.87 -2.19
N PHE A 57 -14.90 -22.10 -2.36
CA PHE A 57 -14.34 -23.44 -2.43
C PHE A 57 -14.67 -24.27 -1.19
N LEU A 58 -14.50 -23.70 0.01
CA LEU A 58 -14.83 -24.38 1.27
C LEU A 58 -16.34 -24.65 1.42
N GLN A 59 -17.19 -23.83 0.81
CA GLN A 59 -18.65 -24.02 0.85
C GLN A 59 -19.14 -25.03 -0.19
N GLU A 60 -18.53 -25.06 -1.38
CA GLU A 60 -18.93 -25.95 -2.48
C GLU A 60 -18.33 -27.37 -2.31
N GLU A 61 -17.06 -27.47 -1.93
CA GLU A 61 -16.33 -28.75 -1.81
C GLU A 61 -16.21 -29.25 -0.37
N GLY A 62 -16.57 -28.44 0.63
CA GLY A 62 -16.41 -28.75 2.06
C GLY A 62 -17.20 -29.94 2.59
N GLY A 63 -18.02 -30.60 1.76
CA GLY A 63 -18.78 -31.78 2.13
C GLY A 63 -19.92 -31.50 3.12
N SER A 64 -20.75 -32.52 3.38
CA SER A 64 -21.98 -32.35 4.19
C SER A 64 -21.74 -31.98 5.65
N TRP A 65 -20.52 -32.17 6.18
CA TRP A 65 -20.18 -31.86 7.57
C TRP A 65 -20.00 -30.35 7.82
N MET A 66 -19.81 -29.53 6.79
CA MET A 66 -19.78 -28.06 6.90
C MET A 66 -21.16 -27.42 6.69
N THR A 67 -22.24 -28.19 6.83
CA THR A 67 -23.62 -27.73 6.69
C THR A 67 -24.38 -27.77 8.03
N GLY A 68 -25.59 -27.20 8.08
CA GLY A 68 -26.41 -27.18 9.31
C GLY A 68 -25.75 -26.41 10.46
N ASN A 69 -25.57 -27.06 11.61
CA ASN A 69 -24.99 -26.45 12.82
C ASN A 69 -23.50 -26.08 12.70
N LEU A 70 -22.81 -26.63 11.69
CA LEU A 70 -21.39 -26.36 11.41
C LEU A 70 -21.17 -25.43 10.21
N SER A 71 -22.24 -24.80 9.71
CA SER A 71 -22.19 -23.84 8.59
C SER A 71 -21.31 -22.61 8.83
N TRP A 72 -20.89 -22.36 10.07
CA TRP A 72 -19.99 -21.27 10.43
C TRP A 72 -18.50 -21.62 10.18
N LEU A 73 -18.14 -22.91 10.04
CA LEU A 73 -16.75 -23.36 9.85
C LEU A 73 -16.06 -22.79 8.59
N PRO A 74 -16.70 -22.74 7.40
CA PRO A 74 -16.07 -22.15 6.22
C PRO A 74 -15.64 -20.70 6.45
N TYR A 75 -16.46 -19.94 7.19
CA TYR A 75 -16.17 -18.56 7.54
C TYR A 75 -15.01 -18.45 8.53
N LEU A 76 -14.97 -19.31 9.57
CA LEU A 76 -13.85 -19.33 10.51
C LEU A 76 -12.53 -19.64 9.80
N PHE A 77 -12.48 -20.69 8.96
CA PHE A 77 -11.26 -21.06 8.26
C PHE A 77 -10.81 -19.98 7.27
N THR A 78 -11.74 -19.37 6.54
CA THR A 78 -11.44 -18.25 5.65
C THR A 78 -10.87 -17.06 6.44
N LEU A 79 -11.48 -16.73 7.59
CA LEU A 79 -11.01 -15.64 8.46
C LEU A 79 -9.60 -15.90 8.98
N LEU A 80 -9.32 -17.13 9.45
CA LEU A 80 -7.99 -17.51 9.91
C LEU A 80 -6.96 -17.45 8.78
N ALA A 81 -7.29 -17.95 7.59
CA ALA A 81 -6.41 -17.88 6.41
C ALA A 81 -6.10 -16.43 6.02
N LEU A 82 -7.09 -15.54 6.07
CA LEU A 82 -6.91 -14.11 5.81
C LEU A 82 -6.02 -13.46 6.87
N ALA A 83 -6.28 -13.73 8.16
CA ALA A 83 -5.49 -13.19 9.28
C ALA A 83 -4.02 -13.64 9.21
N ILE A 84 -3.77 -14.92 8.91
CA ILE A 84 -2.42 -15.46 8.71
C ILE A 84 -1.75 -14.77 7.52
N SER A 85 -2.46 -14.63 6.40
CA SER A 85 -1.92 -13.98 5.20
C SER A 85 -1.53 -12.52 5.48
N ILE A 86 -2.37 -11.76 6.16
CA ILE A 86 -2.06 -10.38 6.59
C ILE A 86 -0.87 -10.37 7.56
N GLY A 87 -0.84 -11.28 8.53
CA GLY A 87 0.26 -11.41 9.49
C GLY A 87 1.60 -11.69 8.82
N LEU A 88 1.63 -12.60 7.83
CA LEU A 88 2.82 -12.93 7.05
C LEU A 88 3.27 -11.74 6.19
N LEU A 89 2.33 -11.04 5.54
CA LEU A 89 2.64 -9.84 4.77
C LEU A 89 3.21 -8.74 5.66
N ALA A 90 2.59 -8.48 6.82
CA ALA A 90 3.08 -7.51 7.80
C ALA A 90 4.46 -7.88 8.32
N TRP A 91 4.69 -9.16 8.62
CA TRP A 91 6.01 -9.65 9.06
C TRP A 91 7.09 -9.48 7.98
N ARG A 92 6.72 -9.61 6.71
CA ARG A 92 7.65 -9.39 5.58
C ARG A 92 8.08 -7.93 5.46
N ILE A 93 7.25 -6.98 5.91
CA ILE A 93 7.61 -5.55 5.98
C ILE A 93 8.58 -5.34 7.14
N ARG A 94 9.81 -5.88 7.05
CA ARG A 94 10.90 -5.54 7.95
C ARG A 94 11.48 -4.19 7.53
N LYS A 95 11.54 -3.25 8.48
CA LYS A 95 12.35 -2.04 8.29
C LYS A 95 13.81 -2.47 8.19
N LYS A 96 14.47 -2.22 7.06
CA LYS A 96 15.93 -2.04 7.09
C LYS A 96 16.16 -0.73 7.85
N THR A 97 16.57 -0.85 9.11
CA THR A 97 17.23 0.26 9.81
C THR A 97 18.45 0.66 8.98
N LEU A 98 18.45 1.90 8.49
CA LEU A 98 19.64 2.59 8.02
C LEU A 98 20.53 2.92 9.22
#